data_AF-A0AA38F272-F1
#
_entry.id   AF-A0AA38F272-F1
#
_cell.length_a   1.000
_cell.length_b   1.000
_cell.length_c   1.000
_cell.angle_alpha   90.00
_cell.angle_beta   90.00
_cell.angle_gamma   90.00
#
_symmetry.space_group_name_H-M   'P 1'
#
loop_
_entity.id
_entity.type
_entity.pdbx_description
1 polymer ?
#
loop_
_entity_poly.entity_id
_entity_poly.type
_entity_poly.pdbx_seq_one_letter_code
_entity_poly.pdbx_strand_id
1 'polypeptide(L)'
;MWGVDNNNVNIPVQPENKKPRLAAELTNDIKRISPPKYDGTTLGDGDNNWLIEMEKYFVIRNFSEETKAIWGAYQLSHEASSWWDN
;
A
#
# COMPACT_ATOMS: atom_id res chain seq x y z
N MET A 1 -21.23 -13.48 -58.97
CA MET A 1 -21.67 -14.14 -57.72
C MET A 1 -20.77 -13.64 -56.61
N TRP A 2 -21.37 -13.18 -55.52
CA TRP A 2 -20.72 -12.58 -54.34
C TRP A 2 -20.17 -13.63 -53.36
N GLY A 3 -19.14 -13.29 -52.59
CA GLY A 3 -18.78 -14.00 -51.35
C GLY A 3 -17.30 -13.87 -50.95
N VAL A 4 -17.02 -13.03 -49.96
CA VAL A 4 -15.72 -12.72 -49.33
C VAL A 4 -15.47 -13.79 -48.21
N ASP A 5 -14.25 -14.11 -47.72
CA ASP A 5 -13.69 -13.51 -46.49
C ASP A 5 -12.33 -14.12 -46.09
N ASN A 6 -11.42 -13.20 -45.70
CA ASN A 6 -10.11 -13.40 -45.10
C ASN A 6 -10.22 -13.98 -43.67
N ASN A 7 -9.39 -14.96 -43.32
CA ASN A 7 -9.10 -15.29 -41.92
C ASN A 7 -7.59 -15.25 -41.64
N ASN A 8 -7.03 -14.04 -41.71
CA ASN A 8 -5.86 -13.69 -40.90
C ASN A 8 -6.32 -13.72 -39.44
N VAL A 9 -6.00 -14.80 -38.72
CA VAL A 9 -6.31 -14.95 -37.30
C VAL A 9 -5.41 -13.99 -36.52
N ASN A 10 -5.80 -12.72 -36.54
CA ASN A 10 -5.38 -11.74 -35.55
C ASN A 10 -6.03 -12.16 -34.24
N ILE A 11 -5.38 -13.06 -33.50
CA ILE A 11 -5.70 -13.26 -32.09
C ILE A 11 -5.46 -11.90 -31.44
N PRO A 12 -6.50 -11.19 -30.97
CA PRO A 12 -6.26 -10.05 -30.11
C PRO A 12 -5.51 -10.63 -28.92
N VAL A 13 -4.27 -10.19 -28.66
CA VAL A 13 -3.66 -10.38 -27.34
C VAL A 13 -4.59 -9.68 -26.39
N GLN A 14 -5.48 -10.45 -25.79
CA GLN A 14 -6.64 -9.90 -25.15
C GLN A 14 -6.19 -9.17 -23.87
N PRO A 15 -6.74 -7.98 -23.57
CA PRO A 15 -6.28 -7.13 -22.47
C PRO A 15 -6.68 -7.63 -21.07
N GLU A 16 -7.42 -8.75 -20.93
CA GLU A 16 -8.04 -9.16 -19.67
C GLU A 16 -7.09 -9.58 -18.54
N ASN A 17 -5.82 -9.88 -18.80
CA ASN A 17 -4.96 -10.43 -17.74
C ASN A 17 -4.09 -9.39 -17.01
N LYS A 18 -4.21 -8.08 -17.34
CA LYS A 18 -3.47 -7.03 -16.63
C LYS A 18 -3.96 -6.80 -15.20
N LYS A 19 -5.28 -6.87 -14.97
CA LYS A 19 -5.90 -6.64 -13.66
C LYS A 19 -5.45 -7.64 -12.58
N PRO A 20 -5.48 -8.97 -12.81
CA PRO A 20 -5.01 -9.93 -11.81
C PRO A 20 -3.50 -9.83 -11.55
N ARG A 21 -2.71 -9.47 -12.58
CA ARG A 21 -1.26 -9.29 -12.45
C ARG A 21 -0.91 -8.06 -11.60
N LEU A 22 -1.56 -6.93 -11.85
CA LEU A 22 -1.45 -5.71 -11.05
C LEU A 22 -1.93 -5.95 -9.62
N ALA A 23 -3.03 -6.67 -9.43
CA ALA A 23 -3.52 -7.01 -8.09
C ALA A 23 -2.55 -7.93 -7.34
N ALA A 24 -1.91 -8.89 -8.00
CA ALA A 24 -0.92 -9.79 -7.39
C ALA A 24 0.41 -9.09 -7.07
N GLU A 25 0.91 -8.24 -7.97
CA GLU A 25 2.08 -7.38 -7.75
C GLU A 25 1.81 -6.42 -6.59
N LEU A 26 0.68 -5.71 -6.62
CA LEU A 26 0.23 -4.85 -5.53
C LEU A 26 0.06 -5.63 -4.23
N THR A 27 -0.53 -6.83 -4.24
CA THR A 27 -0.70 -7.63 -3.01
C THR A 27 0.66 -8.05 -2.41
N ASN A 28 1.64 -8.39 -3.24
CA ASN A 28 2.99 -8.73 -2.77
C ASN A 28 3.75 -7.50 -2.25
N ASP A 29 3.59 -6.35 -2.91
CA ASP A 29 4.19 -5.08 -2.47
C ASP A 29 3.55 -4.60 -1.16
N ILE A 30 2.23 -4.66 -1.06
CA ILE A 30 1.43 -4.38 0.15
C ILE A 30 1.87 -5.28 1.31
N LYS A 31 2.14 -6.57 1.07
CA LYS A 31 2.68 -7.48 2.10
C LYS A 31 4.09 -7.11 2.57
N ARG A 32 4.89 -6.41 1.74
CA ARG A 32 6.24 -5.94 2.09
C ARG A 32 6.26 -4.60 2.81
N ILE A 33 5.19 -3.82 2.73
CA ILE A 33 5.06 -2.58 3.51
C ILE A 33 4.74 -2.99 4.95
N SER A 34 5.78 -3.18 5.76
CA SER A 34 5.65 -3.20 7.22
C SER A 34 5.49 -1.76 7.70
N PRO A 35 4.57 -1.49 8.65
CA PRO A 35 4.49 -0.16 9.24
C PRO A 35 5.85 0.23 9.85
N PRO A 36 6.37 1.43 9.59
CA PRO A 36 7.61 1.89 10.21
C PRO A 36 7.42 2.11 11.70
N LYS A 37 8.46 1.88 12.50
CA LYS A 37 8.48 2.20 13.93
C LYS A 37 8.99 3.63 14.16
N TYR A 38 8.56 4.22 15.26
CA TYR A 38 9.03 5.54 15.69
C TYR A 38 9.41 5.48 17.17
N ASP A 39 10.61 5.94 17.51
CA ASP A 39 11.15 5.87 18.88
C ASP A 39 11.12 7.22 19.63
N GLY A 40 10.76 8.30 18.94
CA GLY A 40 10.74 9.65 19.50
C GLY A 40 12.09 10.38 19.47
N THR A 41 13.15 9.73 18.96
CA THR A 41 14.52 10.28 18.97
C THR A 41 14.97 10.78 17.60
N THR A 42 14.11 10.63 16.57
CA THR A 42 14.45 11.03 15.21
C THR A 42 14.56 12.56 15.15
N LEU A 43 15.74 13.08 14.84
CA LEU A 43 15.97 14.52 14.76
C LEU A 43 15.59 15.05 13.36
N GLY A 44 15.05 16.28 13.30
CA GLY A 44 14.75 16.97 12.05
C GLY A 44 13.45 16.49 11.39
N ASP A 45 13.49 16.20 10.08
CA ASP A 45 12.29 15.80 9.31
C ASP A 45 11.85 14.33 9.53
N GLY A 46 12.50 13.62 10.46
CA GLY A 46 12.26 12.20 10.73
C GLY A 46 10.82 11.87 11.13
N ASP A 47 10.23 12.72 11.96
CA ASP A 47 8.88 12.56 12.51
C ASP A 47 7.83 12.69 11.41
N ASN A 48 8.00 13.71 10.56
CA ASN A 48 7.16 13.95 9.40
C ASN A 48 7.28 12.82 8.39
N ASN A 49 8.50 12.33 8.15
CA ASN A 49 8.72 11.22 7.23
C ASN A 49 8.08 9.92 7.74
N TRP A 50 8.17 9.64 9.04
CA TRP A 50 7.47 8.49 9.64
C TRP A 50 5.95 8.60 9.47
N LEU A 51 5.38 9.77 9.75
CA LEU A 51 3.94 9.98 9.63
C LEU A 51 3.45 9.78 8.19
N ILE A 52 4.16 10.33 7.21
CA ILE A 52 3.83 10.17 5.77
C ILE A 52 3.85 8.69 5.36
N GLU A 53 4.83 7.92 5.81
CA GLU A 53 4.92 6.48 5.51
C GLU A 53 3.81 5.67 6.21
N MET A 54 3.43 6.05 7.45
CA MET A 54 2.28 5.45 8.14
C MET A 54 0.95 5.76 7.43
N GLU A 55 0.75 6.98 6.95
CA GLU A 55 -0.45 7.36 6.19
C GLU A 55 -0.59 6.55 4.90
N LYS A 56 0.51 6.35 4.16
CA LYS A 56 0.52 5.48 2.97
C LYS A 56 0.10 4.06 3.33
N TYR A 57 0.62 3.52 4.43
CA TYR A 57 0.24 2.18 4.91
C TYR A 57 -1.26 2.09 5.22
N PHE A 58 -1.82 3.09 5.90
CA PHE A 58 -3.24 3.11 6.25
C PHE A 58 -4.17 3.19 5.03
N VAL A 59 -3.81 4.01 4.03
CA VAL A 59 -4.56 4.11 2.76
C VAL A 59 -4.58 2.76 2.05
N ILE A 60 -3.41 2.13 1.94
CA ILE A 60 -3.24 0.83 1.30
C ILE A 60 -4.06 -0.27 1.99
N ARG A 61 -4.12 -0.24 3.33
CA ARG A 61 -4.86 -1.22 4.12
C ARG A 61 -6.35 -0.88 4.31
N ASN A 62 -6.79 0.30 3.89
CA ASN A 62 -8.15 0.82 4.06
C ASN A 62 -8.63 0.77 5.52
N PHE A 63 -7.80 1.23 6.46
CA PHE A 63 -8.13 1.24 7.89
C PHE A 63 -9.16 2.32 8.24
N SER A 64 -10.08 2.00 9.16
CA SER A 64 -10.96 2.99 9.80
C SER A 64 -10.15 3.95 10.68
N GLU A 65 -10.68 5.13 10.98
CA GLU A 65 -10.02 6.11 11.87
C GLU A 65 -9.62 5.51 13.23
N GLU A 66 -10.52 4.73 13.85
CA GLU A 66 -10.23 4.01 15.09
C GLU A 66 -9.06 3.03 14.93
N THR A 67 -9.04 2.28 13.83
CA THR A 67 -7.97 1.31 13.55
C THR A 67 -6.64 2.00 13.29
N LYS A 68 -6.63 3.17 12.64
CA LYS A 68 -5.42 3.98 12.42
C LYS A 68 -4.80 4.41 13.74
N ALA A 69 -5.60 4.89 14.69
CA ALA A 69 -5.12 5.31 16.00
C ALA A 69 -4.48 4.15 16.78
N ILE A 70 -5.14 3.00 16.82
CA ILE A 70 -4.63 1.79 17.48
C ILE A 70 -3.32 1.33 16.84
N TRP A 71 -3.25 1.27 15.51
CA TRP A 71 -2.05 0.83 14.80
C TRP A 71 -0.92 1.86 14.86
N GLY A 72 -1.23 3.15 14.84
CA GLY A 72 -0.25 4.22 15.01
C GLY A 72 0.44 4.12 16.36
N ALA A 73 -0.36 4.02 17.43
CA ALA A 73 0.13 3.83 18.80
C ALA A 73 0.98 2.56 18.95
N TYR A 74 0.57 1.44 18.33
CA TYR A 74 1.32 0.19 18.36
C TYR A 74 2.74 0.29 17.74
N GLN A 75 2.96 1.23 16.82
CA GLN A 75 4.27 1.43 16.18
C GLN A 75 5.17 2.44 16.89
N LEU A 76 4.66 3.10 17.92
CA LEU A 76 5.48 3.91 18.81
C LEU A 76 6.32 3.01 19.70
N SER A 77 7.51 3.47 20.03
CA SER A 77 8.45 2.79 20.92
C SER A 77 9.21 3.80 21.77
N HIS A 78 9.84 3.31 22.83
CA HIS A 78 10.72 4.10 23.70
C HIS A 78 10.06 5.40 24.22
N GLU A 79 10.62 6.55 23.87
CA GLU A 79 10.15 7.86 24.34
C GLU A 79 8.81 8.21 23.72
N ALA A 80 8.59 7.87 22.45
CA ALA A 80 7.33 8.11 21.77
C ALA A 80 6.16 7.31 22.36
N SER A 81 6.38 6.05 22.76
CA SER A 81 5.33 5.27 23.43
C SER A 81 5.02 5.84 24.82
N SER A 82 6.06 6.30 25.54
CA SER A 82 5.88 6.90 26.86
C SER A 82 5.13 8.23 26.79
N TRP A 83 5.35 9.04 25.75
CA TRP A 83 4.60 10.27 25.51
C TRP A 83 3.11 10.00 25.22
N TRP A 84 2.82 8.99 24.42
CA TRP A 84 1.44 8.66 24.02
C TRP A 84 0.56 8.15 25.17
N ASP A 85 1.16 7.45 26.13
CA ASP A 85 0.45 6.88 27.27
C ASP A 85 0.16 7.90 28.40
N ASN A 86 0.73 9.11 28.36
CA ASN A 86 0.57 10.19 29.36
C ASN A 86 -0.48 11.22 28.93
#